data_AF-A0A4R1YPY7-F1
#
_entry.id   AF-A0A4R1YPY7-F1
#
_cell.length_a   1.000
_cell.length_b   1.000
_cell.length_c   1.000
_cell.angle_alpha   90.00
_cell.angle_beta   90.00
_cell.angle_gamma   90.00
#
_symmetry.space_group_name_H-M   'P 1'
#
loop_
_entity.id
_entity.type
_entity.pdbx_description
1 polymer ?
#
loop_
_entity_poly.entity_id
_entity_poly.type
_entity_poly.pdbx_seq_one_letter_code
_entity_poly.pdbx_strand_id
1 'polypeptide(L)'
;MRRWHQLVARAARINTGEVNVRRFEKLQSRVRPTTRIALDTTVFQIANYERGAWYSTGKAMWGDFEIDTGFAGPMNPVFPTSQQEQIPFLYSLCELARNGTVTFVLLPTVEGEKAEAKDKHSRSLGCTPLDHGIRYQQLEFSCTRMKFSHSVSWGPLTKRKEDECKFDIGRHSLIFHHLRGKSQQKDAWHLMICDAFGVDVFLTVDEKFIRSFRQIEERLVNLGFGTKVMTPKEFCEACNLRPTHPPDADPQAIMRGSIR
;
A
#
# COMPACT_ATOMS: atom_id res chain seq x y z
N MET A 1 10.86 -26.59 -21.31
CA MET A 1 10.26 -26.81 -19.97
C MET A 1 9.82 -25.52 -19.24
N ARG A 2 10.66 -24.47 -19.13
CA ARG A 2 10.32 -23.22 -18.40
C ARG A 2 9.06 -22.50 -18.90
N ARG A 3 8.84 -22.45 -20.22
CA ARG A 3 7.67 -21.79 -20.84
C ARG A 3 6.34 -22.45 -20.47
N TRP A 4 6.33 -23.77 -20.28
CA TRP A 4 5.15 -24.53 -19.89
C TRP A 4 4.78 -24.28 -18.42
N HIS A 5 5.78 -24.24 -17.54
CA HIS A 5 5.58 -23.88 -16.12
C HIS A 5 5.06 -22.45 -15.96
N GLN A 6 5.57 -21.50 -16.73
CA GLN A 6 5.09 -20.12 -16.73
C GLN A 6 3.63 -20.00 -17.22
N LEU A 7 3.23 -20.79 -18.22
CA LEU A 7 1.85 -20.82 -18.72
C LEU A 7 0.90 -21.45 -17.69
N VAL A 8 1.29 -22.56 -17.06
CA VAL A 8 0.50 -23.20 -15.99
C VAL A 8 0.38 -22.29 -14.78
N ALA A 9 1.46 -21.66 -14.33
CA ALA A 9 1.43 -20.69 -13.24
C ALA A 9 0.57 -19.46 -13.59
N ARG A 10 0.57 -19.02 -14.85
CA ARG A 10 -0.32 -17.94 -15.32
C ARG A 10 -1.78 -18.37 -15.33
N ALA A 11 -2.10 -19.56 -15.83
CA ALA A 11 -3.45 -20.10 -15.85
C ALA A 11 -3.99 -20.34 -14.43
N ALA A 12 -3.17 -20.89 -13.52
CA ALA A 12 -3.52 -21.08 -12.11
C ALA A 12 -3.80 -19.74 -11.41
N ARG A 13 -3.03 -18.69 -11.71
CA ARG A 13 -3.27 -17.34 -11.18
C ARG A 13 -4.56 -16.73 -11.70
N ILE A 14 -4.82 -16.78 -13.01
CA ILE A 14 -6.08 -16.29 -13.60
C ILE A 14 -7.26 -16.99 -12.92
N ASN A 15 -7.20 -18.31 -12.78
CA ASN A 15 -8.24 -19.09 -12.12
C ASN A 15 -8.40 -18.70 -10.62
N THR A 16 -7.30 -18.41 -9.91
CA THR A 16 -7.36 -18.01 -8.50
C THR A 16 -7.91 -16.60 -8.31
N GLY A 17 -7.50 -15.65 -9.16
CA GLY A 17 -8.03 -14.29 -9.19
C GLY A 17 -9.53 -14.26 -9.45
N GLU A 18 -9.99 -14.96 -10.49
CA GLU A 18 -11.42 -15.09 -10.82
C GLU A 18 -12.22 -15.76 -9.69
N VAL A 19 -11.67 -16.79 -9.04
CA VAL A 19 -12.29 -17.44 -7.89
C VAL A 19 -12.41 -16.47 -6.71
N ASN A 20 -11.38 -15.65 -6.46
CA ASN A 20 -11.40 -14.64 -5.41
C ASN A 20 -12.43 -13.54 -5.69
N VAL A 21 -12.53 -13.05 -6.93
CA VAL A 21 -13.57 -12.09 -7.34
C VAL A 21 -14.96 -12.65 -7.04
N ARG A 22 -15.25 -13.87 -7.51
CA ARG A 22 -16.56 -14.53 -7.28
C ARG A 22 -16.87 -14.74 -5.80
N ARG A 23 -15.86 -15.03 -4.97
CA ARG A 23 -16.04 -15.20 -3.51
C ARG A 23 -16.37 -13.87 -2.85
N PHE A 24 -15.64 -12.82 -3.21
CA PHE A 24 -15.83 -11.49 -2.65
C PHE A 24 -17.20 -10.92 -3.05
N GLU A 25 -17.59 -11.05 -4.31
CA GLU A 25 -18.90 -10.64 -4.82
C GLU A 25 -20.06 -11.37 -4.14
N LYS A 26 -19.88 -12.64 -3.72
CA LYS A 26 -20.90 -13.36 -2.95
C LYS A 26 -21.06 -12.80 -1.52
N LEU A 27 -19.99 -12.28 -0.94
CA LEU A 27 -20.00 -11.68 0.39
C LEU A 27 -20.52 -10.25 0.38
N GLN A 28 -20.24 -9.50 -0.69
CA GLN A 28 -20.85 -8.19 -0.88
C GLN A 28 -22.32 -8.34 -1.24
N SER A 29 -23.21 -7.81 -0.41
CA SER A 29 -24.62 -7.66 -0.79
C SER A 29 -24.70 -6.78 -2.04
N ARG A 30 -25.51 -7.17 -3.05
CA ARG A 30 -25.69 -6.45 -4.34
C ARG A 30 -26.01 -4.95 -4.26
N VAL A 31 -26.30 -4.42 -3.08
CA VAL A 31 -26.74 -3.04 -2.82
C VAL A 31 -25.64 -2.18 -2.15
N ARG A 32 -24.50 -2.75 -1.74
CA ARG A 32 -23.44 -1.97 -1.08
C ARG A 32 -22.47 -1.34 -2.09
N PRO A 33 -21.98 -0.12 -1.82
CA PRO A 33 -20.90 0.47 -2.61
C PRO A 33 -19.64 -0.39 -2.50
N THR A 34 -18.78 -0.28 -3.51
CA THR A 34 -17.48 -0.96 -3.57
C THR A 34 -16.66 -0.69 -2.31
N THR A 35 -16.05 -1.72 -1.72
CA THR A 35 -15.24 -1.58 -0.51
C THR A 35 -14.03 -0.70 -0.78
N ARG A 36 -13.86 0.32 0.04
CA ARG A 36 -12.78 1.32 -0.06
C ARG A 36 -11.68 0.99 0.93
N ILE A 37 -10.47 0.84 0.41
CA ILE A 37 -9.30 0.37 1.17
C ILE A 37 -8.19 1.40 1.05
N ALA A 38 -7.70 1.93 2.17
CA ALA A 38 -6.50 2.76 2.21
C ALA A 38 -5.29 1.90 2.58
N LEU A 39 -4.14 2.21 1.96
CA LEU A 39 -2.87 1.54 2.25
C LEU A 39 -1.99 2.47 3.08
N ASP A 40 -1.42 1.94 4.16
CA ASP A 40 -0.38 2.58 4.92
C ASP A 40 0.96 2.61 4.16
N THR A 41 1.87 3.51 4.54
CA THR A 41 3.22 3.62 3.97
C THR A 41 3.98 2.30 4.08
N THR A 42 3.82 1.57 5.18
CA THR A 42 4.45 0.25 5.38
C THR A 42 3.96 -0.80 4.37
N VAL A 43 2.70 -0.75 3.98
CA VAL A 43 2.13 -1.64 2.95
C VAL A 43 2.63 -1.25 1.57
N PHE A 44 2.74 0.05 1.27
CA PHE A 44 3.36 0.53 0.03
C PHE A 44 4.82 0.09 -0.12
N GLN A 45 5.57 0.00 0.98
CA GLN A 45 6.94 -0.50 0.94
C GLN A 45 7.00 -1.98 0.53
N ILE A 46 6.06 -2.80 1.01
CA ILE A 46 5.95 -4.21 0.63
C ILE A 46 5.39 -4.38 -0.79
N ALA A 47 4.51 -3.46 -1.21
CA ALA A 47 3.99 -3.42 -2.58
C ALA A 47 5.11 -3.20 -3.60
N ASN A 48 6.21 -2.52 -3.23
CA ASN A 48 7.43 -2.44 -4.04
C ASN A 48 8.27 -3.72 -3.91
N TYR A 49 7.66 -4.83 -4.35
CA TYR A 49 8.15 -6.20 -4.14
C TYR A 49 9.39 -6.55 -4.94
N GLU A 50 9.62 -6.00 -6.13
CA GLU A 50 10.84 -6.27 -6.89
C GLU A 50 11.67 -5.01 -6.98
N ARG A 51 12.99 -5.12 -6.79
CA ARG A 51 13.92 -4.01 -7.00
C ARG A 51 15.01 -4.44 -7.96
N GLY A 52 15.37 -3.60 -8.93
CA GLY A 52 16.59 -3.79 -9.69
C GLY A 52 17.78 -3.43 -8.81
N ALA A 53 18.84 -4.23 -8.78
CA ALA A 53 20.09 -3.87 -8.11
C ALA A 53 21.26 -4.03 -9.08
N TRP A 54 22.28 -3.18 -8.89
CA TRP A 54 23.57 -3.36 -9.55
C TRP A 54 24.44 -4.33 -8.75
N TYR A 55 24.89 -5.40 -9.40
CA TYR A 55 25.83 -6.37 -8.86
C TYR A 55 27.21 -6.09 -9.46
N SER A 56 28.11 -5.51 -8.67
CA SER A 56 29.50 -5.28 -9.10
C SER A 56 30.22 -6.62 -9.26
N THR A 57 30.90 -6.79 -10.39
CA THR A 57 31.83 -7.90 -10.68
C THR A 57 33.29 -7.52 -10.41
N GLY A 58 33.51 -6.36 -9.79
CA GLY A 58 34.81 -5.76 -9.56
C GLY A 58 35.16 -4.72 -10.61
N LYS A 59 36.37 -4.20 -10.53
CA LYS A 59 36.84 -3.13 -11.42
C LYS A 59 37.63 -3.71 -12.58
N ALA A 60 37.44 -3.15 -13.78
CA ALA A 60 38.21 -3.51 -14.96
C ALA A 60 38.76 -2.24 -15.63
N MET A 61 39.92 -2.38 -16.25
CA MET A 61 40.50 -1.31 -17.08
C MET A 61 39.77 -1.25 -18.41
N TRP A 62 39.27 -0.07 -18.77
CA TRP A 62 38.76 0.23 -20.10
C TRP A 62 39.63 1.33 -20.71
N GLY A 63 40.65 0.90 -21.46
CA GLY A 63 41.77 1.77 -21.81
C GLY A 63 42.56 2.15 -20.56
N ASP A 64 42.71 3.46 -20.32
CA ASP A 64 43.46 4.02 -19.19
C ASP A 64 42.59 4.28 -17.95
N PHE A 65 41.28 4.00 -18.02
CA PHE A 65 40.33 4.29 -16.93
C PHE A 65 39.86 3.01 -16.24
N GLU A 66 39.81 3.05 -14.91
CA GLU A 66 39.24 1.98 -14.10
C GLU A 66 37.72 2.18 -13.98
N ILE A 67 36.94 1.25 -14.51
CA ILE A 67 35.47 1.26 -14.42
C ILE A 67 34.98 0.13 -13.52
N ASP A 68 33.97 0.42 -12.71
CA ASP A 68 33.26 -0.60 -11.94
C ASP A 68 32.40 -1.42 -12.91
N THR A 69 32.74 -2.68 -13.08
CA THR A 69 32.00 -3.61 -13.93
C THR A 69 30.94 -4.31 -13.11
N GLY A 70 29.88 -4.74 -13.77
CA GLY A 70 28.79 -5.42 -13.10
C GLY A 70 27.64 -5.71 -14.04
N PHE A 71 26.59 -6.25 -13.46
CA PHE A 71 25.33 -6.46 -14.16
C PHE A 71 24.17 -6.00 -13.29
N ALA A 72 23.11 -5.53 -13.93
CA ALA A 72 21.86 -5.28 -13.26
C ALA A 72 21.04 -6.58 -13.20
N GLY A 73 20.43 -6.86 -12.05
CA GLY A 73 19.57 -8.02 -11.85
C GLY A 73 18.45 -7.76 -10.86
N PRO A 74 17.46 -8.67 -10.78
CA PRO A 74 16.42 -8.59 -9.77
C PRO A 74 16.99 -8.86 -8.38
N MET A 75 16.68 -7.97 -7.45
CA MET A 75 16.89 -8.14 -6.02
C MET A 75 15.53 -8.32 -5.36
N ASN A 76 15.35 -9.45 -4.70
CA ASN A 76 14.25 -9.62 -3.77
C ASN A 76 14.53 -8.72 -2.54
N PRO A 77 13.63 -7.79 -2.19
CA PRO A 77 13.77 -7.00 -0.98
C PRO A 77 13.80 -7.92 0.23
N VAL A 78 14.77 -7.68 1.11
CA VAL A 78 14.88 -8.41 2.37
C VAL A 78 13.90 -7.78 3.36
N PHE A 79 12.67 -8.28 3.37
CA PHE A 79 11.71 -7.94 4.42
C PHE A 79 11.82 -8.94 5.59
N PRO A 80 11.45 -8.55 6.82
CA PRO A 80 11.18 -9.50 7.90
C PRO A 80 10.17 -10.56 7.46
N THR A 81 10.29 -11.79 7.97
CA THR A 81 9.40 -12.91 7.61
C THR A 81 7.92 -12.56 7.72
N SER A 82 7.53 -11.83 8.77
CA SER A 82 6.14 -11.39 9.00
C SER A 82 5.59 -10.49 7.89
N GLN A 83 6.44 -9.68 7.25
CA GLN A 83 6.06 -8.84 6.11
C GLN A 83 6.09 -9.63 4.80
N GLN A 84 7.03 -10.57 4.63
CA GLN A 84 7.08 -11.42 3.45
C GLN A 84 5.81 -12.27 3.29
N GLU A 85 5.29 -12.78 4.41
CA GLU A 85 4.04 -13.54 4.44
C GLU A 85 2.82 -12.74 3.94
N GLN A 86 2.86 -11.41 3.98
CA GLN A 86 1.75 -10.55 3.53
C GLN A 86 1.68 -10.41 2.01
N ILE A 87 2.79 -10.67 1.29
CA ILE A 87 2.92 -10.40 -0.15
C ILE A 87 1.86 -11.15 -0.98
N PRO A 88 1.64 -12.46 -0.80
CA PRO A 88 0.63 -13.18 -1.59
C PRO A 88 -0.81 -12.70 -1.32
N PHE A 89 -1.08 -12.19 -0.12
CA PHE A 89 -2.39 -11.63 0.23
C PHE A 89 -2.56 -10.25 -0.39
N LEU A 90 -1.54 -9.40 -0.30
CA LEU A 90 -1.54 -8.08 -0.94
C LEU A 90 -1.70 -8.20 -2.46
N TYR A 91 -1.05 -9.19 -3.10
CA TYR A 91 -1.21 -9.44 -4.52
C TYR A 91 -2.65 -9.89 -4.87
N SER A 92 -3.28 -10.74 -4.06
CA SER A 92 -4.71 -11.07 -4.23
C SER A 92 -5.60 -9.82 -4.14
N LEU A 93 -5.30 -8.87 -3.26
CA LEU A 93 -6.05 -7.62 -3.15
C LEU A 93 -5.84 -6.72 -4.37
N CYS A 94 -4.62 -6.68 -4.91
CA CYS A 94 -4.32 -5.98 -6.14
C CYS A 94 -5.14 -6.53 -7.32
N GLU A 95 -5.31 -7.85 -7.42
CA GLU A 95 -6.18 -8.47 -8.44
C GLU A 95 -7.65 -8.05 -8.27
N LEU A 96 -8.17 -7.98 -7.04
CA LEU A 96 -9.54 -7.48 -6.80
C LEU A 96 -9.68 -6.01 -7.21
N ALA A 97 -8.67 -5.18 -6.93
CA ALA A 97 -8.67 -3.77 -7.29
C ALA A 97 -8.61 -3.55 -8.82
N ARG A 98 -7.80 -4.34 -9.53
CA ARG A 98 -7.75 -4.34 -11.01
C ARG A 98 -9.10 -4.67 -11.64
N ASN A 99 -9.85 -5.57 -11.02
CA ASN A 99 -11.19 -5.96 -11.47
C ASN A 99 -12.29 -4.98 -11.00
N GLY A 100 -11.95 -3.92 -10.26
CA GLY A 100 -12.90 -2.94 -9.75
C GLY A 100 -13.77 -3.42 -8.59
N THR A 101 -13.47 -4.59 -8.02
CA THR A 101 -14.23 -5.19 -6.91
C THR A 101 -13.94 -4.51 -5.57
N VAL A 102 -12.73 -3.95 -5.43
CA VAL A 102 -12.36 -3.05 -4.34
C VAL A 102 -11.76 -1.78 -4.92
N THR A 103 -11.85 -0.68 -4.17
CA THR A 103 -11.24 0.60 -4.57
C THR A 103 -10.11 0.92 -3.61
N PHE A 104 -8.89 1.05 -4.13
CA PHE A 104 -7.79 1.58 -3.34
C PHE A 104 -7.88 3.10 -3.27
N VAL A 105 -7.76 3.64 -2.07
CA VAL A 105 -7.82 5.07 -1.78
C VAL A 105 -6.42 5.53 -1.39
N LEU A 106 -5.91 6.57 -2.06
CA LEU A 106 -4.67 7.21 -1.65
C LEU A 106 -4.98 8.33 -0.65
N LEU A 107 -4.41 8.22 0.55
CA LEU A 107 -4.49 9.27 1.55
C LEU A 107 -3.41 10.33 1.27
N PRO A 108 -3.75 11.63 1.28
CA PRO A 108 -2.79 12.72 1.08
C PRO A 108 -1.64 12.71 2.10
N THR A 109 -1.91 12.28 3.32
CA THR A 109 -0.92 12.16 4.39
C THR A 109 0.11 11.08 4.11
N VAL A 110 -0.33 9.94 3.56
CA VAL A 110 0.54 8.84 3.13
C VAL A 110 1.35 9.25 1.90
N GLU A 111 0.75 10.00 0.97
CA GLU A 111 1.47 10.56 -0.18
C GLU A 111 2.59 11.51 0.26
N GLY A 112 2.33 12.39 1.23
CA GLY A 112 3.35 13.26 1.83
C GLY A 112 4.50 12.49 2.48
N GLU A 113 4.19 11.43 3.25
CA GLU A 113 5.23 10.57 3.85
C GLU A 113 6.12 9.89 2.80
N LYS A 114 5.52 9.43 1.70
CA LYS A 114 6.27 8.82 0.59
C LYS A 114 7.20 9.83 -0.07
N ALA A 115 6.78 11.09 -0.20
CA ALA A 115 7.61 12.16 -0.78
C ALA A 115 8.79 12.56 0.14
N GLU A 116 8.60 12.52 1.46
CA GLU A 116 9.64 12.82 2.45
C GLU A 116 10.63 11.68 2.68
N ALA A 117 10.24 10.45 2.36
CA ALA A 117 11.08 9.28 2.54
C ALA A 117 12.35 9.45 1.69
N LYS A 118 13.46 9.86 2.32
CA LYS A 118 14.78 9.86 1.71
C LYS A 118 14.98 8.50 1.06
N ASP A 119 15.39 8.48 -0.19
CA ASP A 119 15.59 7.27 -0.97
C ASP A 119 16.80 6.50 -0.41
N LYS A 120 16.58 5.81 0.72
CA LYS A 120 17.58 5.02 1.44
C LYS A 120 18.08 3.84 0.59
N HIS A 121 17.48 3.64 -0.58
CA HIS A 121 17.77 2.58 -1.53
C HIS A 121 18.30 3.12 -2.86
N SER A 122 19.01 4.26 -2.88
CA SER A 122 19.64 4.88 -4.07
C SER A 122 20.55 3.98 -4.94
N ARG A 123 20.76 2.71 -4.56
CA ARG A 123 21.38 1.68 -5.39
C ARG A 123 20.37 0.84 -6.20
N SER A 124 19.07 1.04 -6.03
CA SER A 124 18.06 0.33 -6.80
C SER A 124 17.84 1.00 -8.15
N LEU A 125 17.95 0.22 -9.21
CA LEU A 125 17.77 0.66 -10.61
C LEU A 125 16.28 0.79 -11.00
N GLY A 126 15.37 0.71 -10.02
CA GLY A 126 13.92 0.74 -10.18
C GLY A 126 13.22 -0.31 -9.34
N CYS A 127 11.88 -0.29 -9.32
CA CYS A 127 11.06 -1.34 -8.72
C CYS A 127 9.91 -1.77 -9.63
N THR A 128 9.53 -3.05 -9.56
CA THR A 128 8.24 -3.52 -10.11
C THR A 128 7.24 -3.53 -8.96
N PRO A 129 6.25 -2.63 -8.95
CA PRO A 129 5.28 -2.61 -7.88
C PRO A 129 4.18 -3.66 -8.13
N LEU A 130 3.74 -4.35 -7.08
CA LEU A 130 2.68 -5.36 -7.11
C LEU A 130 1.34 -4.78 -7.59
N ASP A 131 1.13 -3.49 -7.37
CA ASP A 131 -0.09 -2.76 -7.69
C ASP A 131 -0.15 -2.26 -9.14
N HIS A 132 0.76 -2.73 -10.00
CA HIS A 132 0.86 -2.26 -11.38
C HIS A 132 -0.50 -2.22 -12.09
N GLY A 133 -0.84 -1.07 -12.65
CA GLY A 133 -2.08 -0.80 -13.38
C GLY A 133 -3.30 -0.45 -12.52
N ILE A 134 -3.19 -0.47 -11.19
CA ILE A 134 -4.30 -0.07 -10.30
C ILE A 134 -4.41 1.45 -10.24
N ARG A 135 -5.62 1.96 -10.45
CA ARG A 135 -5.92 3.38 -10.24
C ARG A 135 -6.35 3.60 -8.80
N TYR A 136 -5.58 4.39 -8.07
CA TYR A 136 -5.95 4.83 -6.73
C TYR A 136 -6.95 5.99 -6.84
N GLN A 137 -8.04 5.91 -6.08
CA GLN A 137 -8.92 7.04 -5.87
C GLN A 137 -8.21 8.04 -4.96
N GLN A 138 -7.91 9.22 -5.51
CA GLN A 138 -7.37 10.32 -4.73
C GLN A 138 -8.43 10.88 -3.80
N LEU A 139 -8.09 10.98 -2.52
CA LEU A 139 -8.99 11.58 -1.53
C LEU A 139 -8.72 13.08 -1.48
N GLU A 140 -9.69 13.87 -1.95
CA GLU A 140 -9.60 15.32 -1.84
C GLU A 140 -9.76 15.76 -0.39
N PHE A 141 -8.71 16.38 0.13
CA PHE A 141 -8.61 16.80 1.53
C PHE A 141 -8.17 18.26 1.59
N SER A 142 -8.82 19.04 2.45
CA SER A 142 -8.35 20.34 2.87
C SER A 142 -8.67 20.56 4.34
N CYS A 143 -7.65 20.67 5.18
CA CYS A 143 -7.81 21.01 6.58
C CYS A 143 -6.79 22.09 6.94
N THR A 144 -7.26 23.31 7.22
CA THR A 144 -6.44 24.45 7.64
C THR A 144 -5.80 24.26 9.01
N ARG A 145 -6.45 23.48 9.88
CA ARG A 145 -5.94 23.09 11.21
C ARG A 145 -4.83 22.03 11.15
N MET A 146 -4.84 21.19 10.12
CA MET A 146 -3.72 20.32 9.79
C MET A 146 -2.78 21.08 8.86
N LYS A 147 -1.90 21.91 9.43
CA LYS A 147 -0.69 22.30 8.70
C LYS A 147 0.20 21.06 8.57
N PHE A 148 -0.10 20.20 7.59
CA PHE A 148 0.95 19.37 7.00
C PHE A 148 1.92 20.37 6.37
N SER A 149 2.98 20.74 7.09
CA SER A 149 4.09 21.36 6.40
C SER A 149 4.63 20.27 5.48
N HIS A 150 4.39 20.38 4.18
CA HIS A 150 5.42 20.29 3.13
C HIS A 150 4.74 20.50 1.79
N SER A 151 4.75 21.76 1.38
CA SER A 151 4.69 22.28 0.01
C SER A 151 4.40 21.27 -1.11
N VAL A 152 3.14 20.93 -1.30
CA VAL A 152 2.61 20.70 -2.63
C VAL A 152 1.38 21.60 -2.79
N SER A 153 1.66 22.81 -3.25
CA SER A 153 0.65 23.80 -3.59
C SER A 153 -0.06 23.36 -4.87
N TRP A 154 -1.24 22.74 -4.73
CA TRP A 154 -2.17 22.60 -5.85
C TRP A 154 -3.11 23.81 -5.84
N GLY A 155 -2.70 24.88 -6.54
CA GLY A 155 -3.51 26.06 -6.85
C GLY A 155 -3.20 27.33 -6.03
N PRO A 156 -3.59 28.52 -6.54
CA PRO A 156 -3.39 29.79 -5.85
C PRO A 156 -4.16 29.80 -4.53
N LEU A 157 -3.44 30.09 -3.44
CA LEU A 157 -3.91 30.17 -2.04
C LEU A 157 -4.95 31.26 -1.76
N THR A 158 -5.51 31.90 -2.79
CA THR A 158 -6.53 32.93 -2.62
C THR A 158 -7.90 32.29 -2.40
N LYS A 159 -8.39 32.35 -1.16
CA LYS A 159 -9.78 32.13 -0.71
C LYS A 159 -10.25 30.68 -0.46
N ARG A 160 -9.47 29.84 0.23
CA ARG A 160 -10.11 28.79 1.04
C ARG A 160 -10.50 29.41 2.39
N LYS A 161 -11.80 29.59 2.63
CA LYS A 161 -12.32 30.11 3.90
C LYS A 161 -11.88 29.17 5.03
N GLU A 162 -11.41 29.74 6.15
CA GLU A 162 -10.90 29.02 7.32
C GLU A 162 -11.94 28.06 7.96
N ASP A 163 -13.22 28.22 7.62
CA ASP A 163 -14.36 27.59 8.27
C ASP A 163 -14.72 26.18 7.77
N GLU A 164 -14.07 25.65 6.74
CA GLU A 164 -14.43 24.35 6.12
C GLU A 164 -13.60 23.16 6.63
N CYS A 165 -13.10 23.20 7.87
CA CYS A 165 -12.50 22.01 8.47
C CYS A 165 -13.61 20.96 8.74
N LYS A 166 -13.85 20.07 7.79
CA LYS A 166 -14.89 19.01 7.84
C LYS A 166 -14.67 17.92 8.92
N PHE A 167 -13.74 18.12 9.85
CA PHE A 167 -13.36 17.11 10.83
C PHE A 167 -13.88 17.42 12.23
N ASP A 168 -14.66 16.48 12.76
CA ASP A 168 -14.89 16.38 14.19
C ASP A 168 -13.70 15.68 14.86
N ILE A 169 -12.71 16.47 15.26
CA ILE A 169 -11.54 15.99 16.02
C ILE A 169 -11.98 15.45 17.39
N GLY A 170 -13.06 15.97 17.96
CA GLY A 170 -13.58 15.56 19.27
C GLY A 170 -13.98 14.09 19.29
N ARG A 171 -14.68 13.63 18.23
CA ARG A 171 -15.04 12.22 18.04
C ARG A 171 -13.84 11.27 17.99
N HIS A 172 -12.70 11.76 17.49
CA HIS A 172 -11.47 10.99 17.34
C HIS A 172 -10.46 11.19 18.47
N SER A 173 -10.83 11.94 19.51
CA SER A 173 -9.96 12.26 20.65
C SER A 173 -9.40 11.02 21.34
N LEU A 174 -10.17 9.93 21.40
CA LEU A 174 -9.74 8.65 21.96
C LEU A 174 -8.54 8.06 21.19
N ILE A 175 -8.52 8.19 19.86
CA ILE A 175 -7.41 7.72 19.01
C ILE A 175 -6.13 8.48 19.37
N PHE A 176 -6.18 9.81 19.36
CA PHE A 176 -5.03 10.65 19.67
C PHE A 176 -4.56 10.51 21.12
N HIS A 177 -5.49 10.27 22.05
CA HIS A 177 -5.15 10.04 23.45
C HIS A 177 -4.46 8.70 23.67
N HIS A 178 -4.78 7.67 22.90
CA HIS A 178 -4.22 6.33 23.07
C HIS A 178 -2.95 6.12 22.24
N LEU A 179 -2.92 6.66 21.02
CA LEU A 179 -1.81 6.56 20.07
C LEU A 179 -0.83 7.73 20.25
N ARG A 180 -0.15 7.77 21.39
CA ARG A 180 0.72 8.91 21.79
C ARG A 180 2.15 8.86 21.25
N GLY A 181 2.60 7.74 20.72
CA GLY A 181 3.95 7.64 20.17
C GLY A 181 4.13 8.57 18.97
N LYS A 182 5.30 9.19 18.79
CA LYS A 182 5.57 10.09 17.65
C LYS A 182 5.28 9.44 16.28
N SER A 183 5.58 8.15 16.12
CA SER A 183 5.21 7.39 14.91
C SER A 183 3.70 7.14 14.85
N GLN A 184 3.11 6.72 15.97
CA GLN A 184 1.69 6.39 16.08
C GLN A 184 0.75 7.59 15.90
N GLN A 185 1.22 8.81 16.13
CA GLN A 185 0.44 10.02 15.86
C GLN A 185 0.19 10.22 14.38
N LYS A 186 1.13 9.85 13.50
CA LYS A 186 0.91 9.90 12.05
C LYS A 186 -0.14 8.89 11.63
N ASP A 187 -0.03 7.66 12.13
CA ASP A 187 -1.02 6.60 11.90
C ASP A 187 -2.42 6.97 12.45
N ALA A 188 -2.48 7.66 13.59
CA ALA A 188 -3.72 8.19 14.17
C ALA A 188 -4.43 9.18 13.22
N TRP A 189 -3.66 10.05 12.56
CA TRP A 189 -4.20 10.94 11.53
C TRP A 189 -4.71 10.15 10.33
N HIS A 190 -3.99 9.11 9.88
CA HIS A 190 -4.44 8.24 8.79
C HIS A 190 -5.79 7.61 9.10
N LEU A 191 -5.95 7.05 10.30
CA LEU A 191 -7.22 6.47 10.75
C LEU A 191 -8.37 7.47 10.82
N MET A 192 -8.11 8.65 11.38
CA MET A 192 -9.11 9.70 11.48
C MET A 192 -9.61 10.12 10.09
N ILE A 193 -8.69 10.25 9.11
CA ILE A 193 -9.06 10.58 7.73
C ILE A 193 -9.86 9.43 7.10
N CYS A 194 -9.44 8.18 7.31
CA CYS A 194 -10.19 7.02 6.82
C CYS A 194 -11.64 7.03 7.31
N ASP A 195 -11.86 7.21 8.62
CA ASP A 195 -13.22 7.19 9.19
C ASP A 195 -14.06 8.36 8.71
N ALA A 196 -13.50 9.57 8.74
CA ALA A 196 -14.20 10.79 8.34
C ALA A 196 -14.65 10.77 6.86
N PHE A 197 -13.94 10.02 6.00
CA PHE A 197 -14.25 9.91 4.58
C PHE A 197 -14.91 8.60 4.20
N GLY A 198 -15.30 7.75 5.16
CA GLY A 198 -15.96 6.48 4.89
C GLY A 198 -15.07 5.51 4.10
N VAL A 199 -13.80 5.40 4.49
CA VAL A 199 -12.91 4.32 4.06
C VAL A 199 -13.17 3.12 4.96
N ASP A 200 -13.52 1.98 4.36
CA ASP A 200 -13.93 0.79 5.11
C ASP A 200 -12.75 0.12 5.82
N VAL A 201 -11.58 0.09 5.18
CA VAL A 201 -10.41 -0.64 5.67
C VAL A 201 -9.14 0.19 5.53
N PHE A 202 -8.36 0.26 6.60
CA PHE A 202 -7.00 0.77 6.61
C PHE A 202 -6.03 -0.40 6.76
N LEU A 203 -5.27 -0.68 5.70
CA LEU A 203 -4.29 -1.76 5.67
C LEU A 203 -2.93 -1.29 6.18
N THR A 204 -2.38 -2.01 7.15
CA THR A 204 -1.05 -1.75 7.71
C THR A 204 -0.36 -3.07 8.08
N VAL A 205 0.96 -3.05 8.19
CA VAL A 205 1.75 -4.18 8.72
C VAL A 205 2.50 -3.82 10.01
N ASP A 206 2.28 -2.62 10.57
CA ASP A 206 2.86 -2.24 11.85
C ASP A 206 2.12 -2.94 12.99
N GLU A 207 2.71 -4.03 13.49
CA GLU A 207 2.17 -4.79 14.62
C GLU A 207 2.00 -3.95 15.89
N LYS A 208 2.88 -2.97 16.16
CA LYS A 208 2.77 -2.14 17.37
C LYS A 208 1.53 -1.26 17.27
N PHE A 209 1.32 -0.66 16.11
CA PHE A 209 0.13 0.13 15.85
C PHE A 209 -1.15 -0.72 15.91
N ILE A 210 -1.18 -1.89 15.27
CA ILE A 210 -2.32 -2.81 15.33
C ILE A 210 -2.65 -3.18 16.78
N ARG A 211 -1.65 -3.60 17.56
CA ARG A 211 -1.85 -3.96 18.98
C ARG A 211 -2.40 -2.78 19.78
N SER A 212 -1.87 -1.57 19.58
CA SER A 212 -2.39 -0.37 20.25
C SER A 212 -3.82 -0.03 19.83
N PHE A 213 -4.17 -0.16 18.54
CA PHE A 213 -5.52 0.08 18.05
C PHE A 213 -6.54 -0.92 18.61
N ARG A 214 -6.20 -2.23 18.65
CA ARG A 214 -7.09 -3.28 19.17
C ARG A 214 -7.53 -3.04 20.62
N GLN A 215 -6.72 -2.36 21.43
CA GLN A 215 -7.06 -2.02 22.82
C GLN A 215 -8.22 -1.01 22.94
N ILE A 216 -8.47 -0.22 21.91
CA ILE A 216 -9.52 0.81 21.89
C ILE A 216 -10.61 0.53 20.85
N GLU A 217 -10.45 -0.49 20.01
CA GLU A 217 -11.35 -0.77 18.88
C GLU A 217 -12.82 -0.87 19.31
N GLU A 218 -13.14 -1.65 20.35
CA GLU A 218 -14.52 -1.83 20.82
C GLU A 218 -15.14 -0.48 21.25
N ARG A 219 -14.37 0.37 21.93
CA ARG A 219 -14.82 1.70 22.35
C ARG A 219 -15.04 2.61 21.16
N LEU A 220 -14.16 2.55 20.16
CA LEU A 220 -14.31 3.32 18.92
C LEU A 220 -15.56 2.88 18.15
N VAL A 221 -15.80 1.58 18.03
CA VAL A 221 -17.01 1.04 17.37
C VAL A 221 -18.27 1.50 18.09
N ASN A 222 -18.29 1.52 19.43
CA ASN A 222 -19.41 2.06 20.20
C ASN A 222 -19.61 3.58 20.00
N LEU A 223 -18.56 4.30 19.59
CA LEU A 223 -18.62 5.71 19.18
C LEU A 223 -18.91 5.90 17.67
N GLY A 224 -19.31 4.82 16.99
CA GLY A 224 -19.68 4.80 15.58
C GLY A 224 -18.51 4.76 14.60
N PHE A 225 -17.28 4.55 15.05
CA PHE A 225 -16.11 4.42 14.18
C PHE A 225 -16.28 3.20 13.25
N GLY A 226 -16.22 3.45 11.93
CA GLY A 226 -16.54 2.46 10.90
C GLY A 226 -15.31 1.79 10.28
N THR A 227 -14.17 2.47 10.23
CA THR A 227 -12.96 1.93 9.60
C THR A 227 -12.38 0.75 10.38
N LYS A 228 -12.05 -0.33 9.67
CA LYS A 228 -11.32 -1.47 10.21
C LYS A 228 -9.82 -1.36 9.96
N VAL A 229 -9.01 -1.67 10.96
CA VAL A 229 -7.56 -1.78 10.82
C VAL A 229 -7.18 -3.25 10.70
N MET A 230 -6.53 -3.61 9.59
CA MET A 230 -6.22 -5.00 9.29
C MET A 230 -4.88 -5.13 8.57
N THR A 231 -4.22 -6.28 8.71
CA THR A 231 -3.17 -6.69 7.76
C THR A 231 -3.79 -7.17 6.44
N PRO A 232 -3.03 -7.21 5.34
CA PRO A 232 -3.48 -7.84 4.10
C PRO A 232 -4.00 -9.28 4.31
N LYS A 233 -3.28 -10.06 5.12
CA LYS A 233 -3.67 -11.43 5.49
C LYS A 233 -5.00 -11.47 6.23
N GLU A 234 -5.15 -10.69 7.30
CA GLU A 234 -6.39 -10.65 8.10
C GLU A 234 -7.60 -10.27 7.23
N PHE A 235 -7.45 -9.30 6.32
CA PHE A 235 -8.54 -8.91 5.41
C PHE A 235 -8.90 -10.06 4.46
N CYS A 236 -7.90 -10.69 3.84
CA CYS A 236 -8.14 -11.84 2.97
C CYS A 236 -8.84 -12.99 3.70
N GLU A 237 -8.42 -13.30 4.93
CA GLU A 237 -9.05 -14.33 5.76
C GLU A 237 -10.50 -13.98 6.10
N ALA A 238 -10.77 -12.75 6.51
CA ALA A 238 -12.13 -12.26 6.78
C ALA A 238 -13.06 -12.34 5.56
N CYS A 239 -12.49 -12.20 4.36
CA CYS A 239 -13.21 -12.29 3.09
C CYS A 239 -13.11 -13.67 2.42
N ASN A 240 -12.55 -14.69 3.09
CA ASN A 240 -12.34 -16.03 2.54
C ASN A 240 -11.60 -16.05 1.17
N LEU A 241 -10.68 -15.10 0.99
CA LEU A 241 -9.83 -14.97 -0.19
C LEU A 241 -8.62 -15.87 -0.05
N ARG A 242 -8.24 -16.53 -1.15
CA ARG A 242 -7.01 -17.31 -1.20
C ARG A 242 -5.81 -16.42 -1.51
N PRO A 243 -4.64 -16.65 -0.90
CA PRO A 243 -3.42 -15.98 -1.29
C PRO A 243 -3.07 -16.33 -2.74
N THR A 244 -2.60 -15.35 -3.50
CA THR A 244 -2.16 -15.52 -4.88
C THR A 244 -0.72 -15.06 -4.94
N HIS A 245 0.20 -15.94 -5.35
CA HIS A 245 1.60 -15.54 -5.45
C HIS A 245 1.81 -14.59 -6.65
N PRO A 246 2.61 -13.52 -6.48
CA PRO A 246 2.99 -12.68 -7.60
C PRO A 246 3.76 -13.51 -8.65
N PRO A 247 3.77 -13.07 -9.93
CA PRO A 247 4.66 -13.68 -10.92
C PRO A 247 6.10 -13.70 -10.42
N ASP A 248 6.87 -14.70 -10.86
CA ASP A 248 8.33 -14.60 -10.79
C ASP A 248 8.79 -13.38 -11.57
N ALA A 249 9.75 -12.64 -11.00
CA ALA A 249 10.38 -11.50 -11.63
C ALA A 249 10.88 -11.87 -13.04
N ASP A 250 10.51 -11.05 -14.02
CA ASP A 250 11.09 -11.11 -15.37
C ASP A 250 12.29 -10.15 -15.40
N PRO A 251 13.54 -10.65 -15.37
CA PRO A 251 14.73 -9.80 -15.36
C PRO A 251 14.77 -8.85 -16.57
N GLN A 252 14.15 -9.25 -17.69
CA GLN A 252 14.08 -8.42 -18.88
C GLN A 252 13.03 -7.31 -18.78
N ALA A 253 11.96 -7.51 -18.00
CA ALA A 253 10.92 -6.49 -17.81
C ALA A 253 11.44 -5.31 -16.98
N ILE A 254 12.22 -5.61 -15.93
CA ILE A 254 12.89 -4.60 -15.07
C ILE A 254 13.84 -3.73 -15.93
N MET A 255 14.61 -4.36 -16.83
CA MET A 255 15.58 -3.66 -17.67
C MET A 255 14.96 -2.87 -18.83
N ARG A 256 13.78 -3.26 -19.31
CA ARG A 256 13.08 -2.58 -20.41
C ARG A 256 12.23 -1.39 -19.95
N GLY A 257 12.08 -1.18 -18.64
CA GLY A 257 11.09 -0.25 -18.09
C GLY A 257 9.65 -0.61 -18.47
N SER A 258 9.43 -1.78 -19.08
CA SER A 258 8.14 -2.25 -19.53
C SER A 258 7.50 -3.02 -18.40
N ILE A 259 6.76 -2.31 -17.57
CA ILE A 259 5.95 -2.90 -16.52
C ILE A 259 4.75 -3.59 -17.21
N ARG A 260 4.53 -4.89 -16.95
CA ARG A 260 3.49 -5.71 -17.60
C ARG A 260 2.10 -5.42 -17.04
#